data_AF-A0AAN6GUE5-F1
#
_entry.id   AF-A0AAN6GUE5-F1
#
_cell.length_a   1.000
_cell.length_b   1.000
_cell.length_c   1.000
_cell.angle_alpha   90.00
_cell.angle_beta   90.00
_cell.angle_gamma   90.00
#
_symmetry.space_group_name_H-M   'P 1'
#
loop_
_entity.id
_entity.type
_entity.pdbx_description
1 polymer ?
#
loop_
_entity_poly.entity_id
_entity_poly.type
_entity_poly.pdbx_seq_one_letter_code
_entity_poly.pdbx_strand_id
1 'polypeptide(L)'
;MKITVLFSLAVLGATSVMAVGNADQVCSQLCCKKVTTTKAGLIGRQCKSFTPGSGAPSFVPDPSCPDQPLCCKTVLPGNSTGFRCSRIYF
;
A
#
# COMPACT_ATOMS: atom_id res chain seq x y z
N MET A 1 -13.74 -26.48 45.19
CA MET A 1 -13.30 -26.51 43.77
C MET A 1 -13.94 -25.29 43.10
N LYS A 2 -13.32 -24.11 42.96
CA LYS A 2 -12.11 -23.69 42.22
C LYS A 2 -12.01 -24.38 40.84
N ILE A 3 -12.40 -23.65 39.77
CA ILE A 3 -11.51 -23.16 38.69
C ILE A 3 -12.27 -22.13 37.82
N THR A 4 -11.68 -20.95 37.78
CA THR A 4 -11.85 -19.79 36.90
C THR A 4 -11.28 -20.07 35.51
N VAL A 5 -11.94 -19.67 34.40
CA VAL A 5 -11.31 -19.21 33.12
C VAL A 5 -12.41 -18.43 32.34
N LEU A 6 -12.39 -17.08 32.23
CA LEU A 6 -11.65 -16.23 31.25
C LEU A 6 -12.15 -16.50 29.81
N PHE A 7 -12.51 -15.55 28.93
CA PHE A 7 -11.77 -14.39 28.41
C PHE A 7 -12.76 -13.69 27.43
N SER A 8 -13.20 -12.46 27.70
CA SER A 8 -12.68 -11.23 27.08
C SER A 8 -12.49 -11.29 25.57
N LEU A 9 -13.21 -10.38 24.89
CA LEU A 9 -13.00 -9.83 23.55
C LEU A 9 -11.77 -10.37 22.80
N ALA A 10 -12.01 -11.15 21.74
CA ALA A 10 -11.06 -11.28 20.66
C ALA A 10 -11.67 -10.64 19.42
N VAL A 11 -11.21 -9.42 19.19
CA VAL A 11 -11.26 -8.64 17.94
C VAL A 11 -11.20 -9.60 16.75
N LEU A 12 -12.21 -9.59 15.88
CA LEU A 12 -12.06 -10.20 14.56
C LEU A 12 -10.95 -9.42 13.85
N GLY A 13 -9.76 -10.03 13.90
CA GLY A 13 -8.57 -9.56 13.22
C GLY A 13 -8.90 -9.35 11.76
N ALA A 14 -8.55 -8.16 11.26
CA ALA A 14 -8.57 -7.85 9.85
C ALA A 14 -7.84 -8.97 9.11
N THR A 15 -8.59 -9.77 8.35
CA THR A 15 -8.02 -10.64 7.33
C THR A 15 -7.48 -9.71 6.26
N SER A 16 -6.19 -9.38 6.36
CA SER A 16 -5.47 -8.73 5.28
C SER A 16 -5.45 -9.73 4.12
N VAL A 17 -6.41 -9.58 3.21
CA VAL A 17 -6.48 -10.31 1.95
C VAL A 17 -5.18 -10.02 1.21
N MET A 18 -4.39 -11.07 1.01
CA MET A 18 -3.18 -11.02 0.21
C MET A 18 -3.59 -10.78 -1.25
N ALA A 19 -3.38 -9.55 -1.73
CA ALA A 19 -3.49 -9.26 -3.15
C ALA A 19 -2.26 -9.84 -3.85
N VAL A 20 -2.46 -10.99 -4.51
CA VAL A 20 -1.50 -11.58 -5.44
C VAL A 20 -1.53 -10.75 -6.72
N GLY A 21 -0.52 -9.88 -6.88
CA GLY A 21 -0.24 -9.14 -8.09
C GLY A 21 1.26 -8.91 -8.18
N ASN A 22 1.95 -9.78 -8.91
CA ASN A 22 3.40 -9.82 -9.14
C ASN A 22 4.30 -9.91 -7.90
N ALA A 23 4.89 -11.09 -7.73
CA ALA A 23 5.79 -11.48 -6.66
C ALA A 23 7.20 -10.84 -6.72
N ASP A 24 7.41 -9.62 -7.25
CA ASP A 24 8.79 -9.15 -7.52
C ASP A 24 9.29 -7.91 -6.78
N GLN A 25 8.45 -7.12 -6.09
CA GLN A 25 8.98 -6.08 -5.20
C GLN A 25 8.15 -5.98 -3.93
N VAL A 26 8.73 -6.42 -2.81
CA VAL A 26 8.24 -6.07 -1.47
C VAL A 26 8.28 -4.55 -1.35
N CYS A 27 7.17 -3.91 -1.67
CA CYS A 27 7.00 -2.47 -1.63
C CYS A 27 5.57 -2.12 -1.24
N SER A 28 5.40 -0.95 -0.65
CA SER A 28 4.09 -0.39 -0.35
C SER A 28 3.58 0.34 -1.58
N GLN A 29 2.40 -0.05 -2.03
CA GLN A 29 1.72 0.63 -3.13
C GLN A 29 1.04 1.89 -2.59
N LEU A 30 1.44 3.04 -3.13
CA LEU A 30 0.99 4.34 -2.71
C LEU A 30 0.51 5.16 -3.91
N CYS A 31 -0.64 5.79 -3.75
CA CYS A 31 -1.18 6.76 -4.69
C CYS A 31 -0.77 8.14 -4.20
N CYS A 32 0.09 8.85 -4.94
CA CYS A 32 0.73 10.08 -4.48
C CYS A 32 0.41 11.26 -5.38
N LYS A 33 -0.11 12.34 -4.79
CA LYS A 33 -0.41 13.59 -5.49
C LYS A 33 0.82 14.38 -5.90
N LYS A 34 1.91 14.29 -5.11
CA LYS A 34 3.16 15.00 -5.38
C LYS A 34 4.31 14.00 -5.47
N VAL A 35 5.05 14.06 -6.56
CA VAL A 35 6.20 13.18 -6.81
C VAL A 35 7.43 14.02 -7.08
N THR A 36 8.53 13.73 -6.37
CA THR A 36 9.81 14.39 -6.54
C THR A 36 10.86 13.35 -6.94
N THR A 37 11.54 13.59 -8.06
CA THR A 37 12.64 12.74 -8.52
C THR A 37 13.91 13.09 -7.76
N THR A 38 14.60 12.08 -7.25
CA THR A 38 15.90 12.23 -6.58
C THR A 38 16.91 11.25 -7.17
N LYS A 39 18.21 11.44 -6.87
CA LYS A 39 19.27 10.52 -7.30
C LYS A 39 19.06 9.08 -6.80
N ALA A 40 18.30 8.88 -5.73
CA ALA A 40 18.03 7.57 -5.12
C ALA A 40 16.67 6.96 -5.53
N GLY A 41 15.95 7.58 -6.46
CA GLY A 41 14.60 7.17 -6.90
C GLY A 41 13.55 8.26 -6.66
N LEU A 42 12.27 7.88 -6.68
CA LEU A 42 11.17 8.83 -6.48
C LEU A 42 10.83 8.97 -4.99
N ILE A 43 10.38 10.16 -4.62
CA ILE A 43 9.76 10.45 -3.33
C ILE A 43 8.32 10.86 -3.59
N GLY A 44 7.37 10.11 -3.04
CA GLY A 44 5.96 10.45 -3.05
C GLY A 44 5.59 11.25 -1.80
N ARG A 45 4.76 12.28 -1.94
CA ARG A 45 4.17 13.05 -0.84
C ARG A 45 2.66 13.21 -1.05
N GLN A 46 1.95 13.42 0.05
CA GLN A 46 0.48 13.42 0.06
C GLN A 46 -0.04 12.10 -0.54
N CYS A 47 0.55 11.01 -0.07
CA CYS A 47 0.25 9.68 -0.52
C CYS A 47 -0.88 9.05 0.30
N LYS A 48 -1.56 8.08 -0.31
CA LYS A 48 -2.46 7.16 0.37
C LYS A 48 -2.16 5.75 -0.09
N SER A 49 -2.26 4.78 0.82
CA SER A 49 -2.25 3.38 0.41
C SER A 49 -3.46 3.10 -0.46
N PHE A 50 -3.23 2.40 -1.56
CA PHE A 50 -4.27 1.92 -2.43
C PHE A 50 -3.96 0.47 -2.79
N THR A 51 -5.00 -0.27 -3.10
CA THR A 51 -4.89 -1.64 -3.57
C THR A 51 -5.48 -1.63 -4.98
N PRO A 52 -4.70 -1.93 -6.01
CA PRO A 52 -5.21 -1.97 -7.37
C PRO A 52 -6.26 -3.05 -7.49
N GLY A 53 -7.29 -2.79 -8.31
CA GLY A 53 -8.29 -3.80 -8.65
C GLY A 53 -7.61 -5.01 -9.30
N SER A 54 -8.08 -6.21 -8.98
CA SER A 54 -7.51 -7.51 -9.40
C SER A 54 -7.64 -7.83 -10.90
N GLY A 55 -7.67 -6.84 -11.79
CA GLY A 55 -8.10 -7.01 -13.16
C GLY A 55 -7.13 -6.47 -14.20
N ALA A 56 -6.18 -7.32 -14.61
CA ALA A 56 -5.35 -7.22 -15.81
C ALA A 56 -4.45 -5.97 -15.96
N PRO A 57 -3.31 -6.07 -16.68
CA PRO A 57 -2.57 -4.92 -17.17
C PRO A 57 -3.51 -4.01 -17.99
N SER A 58 -3.97 -2.92 -17.40
CA SER A 58 -4.93 -1.98 -17.95
C SER A 58 -4.32 -0.58 -17.94
N PHE A 59 -4.06 -0.07 -19.15
CA PHE A 59 -3.66 1.33 -19.38
C PHE A 59 -4.68 2.36 -18.89
N VAL A 60 -5.84 1.91 -18.40
CA VAL A 60 -6.87 2.76 -17.82
C VAL A 60 -6.47 3.09 -16.38
N PRO A 61 -6.46 4.39 -15.99
CA PRO A 61 -6.19 4.79 -14.62
C PRO A 61 -7.11 4.04 -13.65
N ASP A 62 -6.53 3.35 -12.67
CA ASP A 62 -7.31 2.70 -11.63
C ASP A 62 -8.09 3.78 -10.86
N PRO A 63 -9.44 3.72 -10.79
CA PRO A 63 -10.24 4.75 -10.14
C PRO A 63 -9.92 4.89 -8.64
N SER A 64 -9.31 3.88 -8.02
CA SER A 64 -8.84 3.95 -6.64
C SER A 64 -7.60 4.85 -6.47
N CYS A 65 -6.89 5.14 -7.55
CA CYS A 65 -5.74 6.05 -7.57
C CYS A 65 -5.86 7.10 -8.68
N PRO A 66 -6.55 8.23 -8.42
CA PRO A 66 -6.65 9.33 -9.39
C PRO A 66 -5.34 10.12 -9.55
N ASP A 67 -4.38 9.94 -8.64
CA ASP A 67 -3.06 10.56 -8.69
C ASP A 67 -2.02 9.58 -9.28
N GLN A 68 -0.73 9.78 -9.00
CA GLN A 68 0.33 8.92 -9.52
C GLN A 68 0.50 7.67 -8.64
N PRO A 69 0.30 6.45 -9.18
CA PRO A 69 0.61 5.23 -8.45
C PRO A 69 2.12 4.98 -8.41
N LEU A 70 2.62 4.66 -7.22
CA LEU A 70 4.02 4.41 -6.89
C LEU A 70 4.18 3.13 -6.06
N CYS A 71 5.27 2.40 -6.30
CA CYS A 71 5.75 1.29 -5.47
C CYS A 71 6.94 1.78 -4.66
N CYS A 72 6.77 1.93 -3.34
CA CYS A 72 7.75 2.53 -2.44
C CYS A 72 8.39 1.51 -1.51
N LYS A 73 9.73 1.50 -1.38
CA LYS A 73 10.43 0.60 -0.46
C LYS A 73 10.35 1.02 1.01
N THR A 74 10.18 2.31 1.26
CA THR A 74 10.07 2.85 2.62
C THR A 74 8.93 3.84 2.67
N VAL A 75 8.08 3.73 3.68
CA VAL A 75 6.92 4.59 3.87
C VAL A 75 6.92 5.11 5.30
N LEU A 76 6.65 6.40 5.47
CA LEU A 76 6.48 6.97 6.80
C LEU A 76 5.13 6.55 7.39
N PRO A 77 5.05 6.37 8.72
CA PRO A 77 3.80 6.06 9.40
C PRO A 77 2.71 7.08 9.03
N GLY A 78 1.51 6.56 8.75
CA GLY A 78 0.41 7.34 8.19
C GLY A 78 0.34 7.35 6.66
N ASN A 79 1.23 6.66 5.96
CA ASN A 79 1.22 6.46 4.50
C ASN A 79 1.24 7.75 3.65
N SER A 80 1.54 8.89 4.27
CA SER A 80 1.53 10.21 3.63
C SER A 80 2.76 10.48 2.75
N THR A 81 3.86 9.75 2.97
CA THR A 81 5.13 9.97 2.26
C THR A 81 5.85 8.65 2.03
N GLY A 82 6.30 8.41 0.80
CA GLY A 82 7.10 7.25 0.41
C GLY A 82 8.46 7.65 -0.14
N PHE A 83 9.47 6.82 0.10
CA PHE A 83 10.85 7.01 -0.36
C PHE A 83 11.32 5.80 -1.18
N ARG A 84 12.31 6.05 -2.05
CA ARG A 84 12.87 5.05 -2.98
C ARG A 84 11.76 4.37 -3.77
N CYS A 85 10.86 5.18 -4.31
CA CYS A 85 9.72 4.71 -5.04
C CYS A 85 10.03 4.59 -6.54
N SER A 86 9.28 3.71 -7.20
CA SER A 86 9.21 3.56 -8.65
C SER A 86 7.79 3.83 -9.12
N ARG A 87 7.61 4.39 -10.32
CA ARG A 87 6.28 4.45 -10.92
C ARG A 87 5.83 3.05 -11.28
N ILE A 88 4.57 2.76 -10.98
CA ILE A 88 3.91 1.54 -11.41
C ILE A 88 2.76 1.93 -12.32
N TYR A 89 2.40 1.01 -13.20
CA TYR A 89 1.28 1.14 -14.12
C TYR A 89 0.47 -0.13 -13.97
N PHE A 90 -0.84 0.01 -14.02
CA PHE A 90 -1.74 -1.11 -13.91
C PHE A 90 -2.09 -1.69 -15.24
#